data_AF-A0A7I9ZBD8-F1
#
_entry.id   AF-A0A7I9ZBD8-F1
#
_cell.length_a   1.000
_cell.length_b   1.000
_cell.length_c   1.000
_cell.angle_alpha   90.00
_cell.angle_beta   90.00
_cell.angle_gamma   90.00
#
_symmetry.space_group_name_H-M   'P 1'
#
loop_
_entity.id
_entity.type
_entity.pdbx_description
1 polymer ?
#
loop_
_entity_poly.entity_id
_entity_poly.type
_entity_poly.pdbx_seq_one_letter_code
_entity_poly.pdbx_strand_id
1 'polypeptide(L)'
;MSPARPDATPAVKPIEISADLKVLMRRLKLGQLLDTLPERLALARSIRLPHHDFLEMLLADEVTRRDRKSAQLRAKAARLDPQMQLQAWDDTAAVSYDRQLWAELTSLRFLADAYNVLIMGPVGVGKRSWPTP
;
A
#
# COMPACT_ATOMS: atom_id res chain seq x y z
N MET A 1 -33.20 28.40 -43.47
CA MET A 1 -33.06 27.81 -42.13
C MET A 1 -32.31 26.50 -42.29
N SER A 2 -30.97 26.52 -42.21
CA SER A 2 -30.12 25.34 -42.41
C SER A 2 -29.94 24.62 -41.08
N PRO A 3 -30.10 23.29 -41.00
CA PRO A 3 -29.86 22.56 -39.76
C PRO A 3 -28.35 22.50 -39.49
N ALA A 4 -27.96 22.88 -38.28
CA ALA A 4 -26.59 22.85 -37.79
C ALA A 4 -26.06 21.40 -37.79
N ARG A 5 -24.83 21.21 -38.27
CA ARG A 5 -24.08 19.96 -38.12
C ARG A 5 -23.89 19.67 -36.62
N PRO A 6 -24.09 18.42 -36.15
CA PRO A 6 -23.75 18.07 -34.79
C PRO A 6 -22.24 18.19 -34.60
N ASP A 7 -21.83 18.98 -33.60
CA ASP A 7 -20.45 19.10 -33.16
C ASP A 7 -19.92 17.70 -32.81
N ALA A 8 -18.99 17.21 -33.62
CA ALA A 8 -18.30 15.96 -33.36
C ALA A 8 -17.41 16.14 -32.13
N THR A 9 -17.84 15.60 -30.99
CA THR A 9 -17.00 15.41 -29.81
C THR A 9 -15.68 14.76 -30.25
N PRO A 10 -14.51 15.37 -30.02
CA PRO A 10 -13.26 14.79 -30.47
C PRO A 10 -13.06 13.47 -29.74
N ALA A 11 -13.14 12.38 -30.49
CA ALA A 11 -12.83 11.05 -30.01
C ALA A 11 -11.38 11.07 -29.48
N VAL A 12 -11.27 11.00 -28.16
CA VAL A 12 -10.02 10.93 -27.41
C VAL A 12 -9.29 9.68 -27.88
N LYS A 13 -8.32 9.85 -28.80
CA LYS A 13 -7.45 8.75 -29.22
C LYS A 13 -6.81 8.12 -27.98
N PRO A 14 -6.82 6.78 -27.85
CA PRO A 14 -6.05 6.08 -26.83
C PRO A 14 -4.60 6.55 -26.91
N ILE A 15 -4.02 6.87 -25.75
CA ILE A 15 -2.66 7.37 -25.71
C ILE A 15 -1.74 6.16 -25.91
N GLU A 16 -1.19 6.05 -27.11
CA GLU A 16 -0.25 5.00 -27.47
C GLU A 16 1.11 5.27 -26.82
N ILE A 17 1.57 4.35 -25.98
CA ILE A 17 2.89 4.41 -25.35
C ILE A 17 3.94 3.92 -26.35
N SER A 18 4.92 4.77 -26.65
CA SER A 18 6.03 4.43 -27.56
C SER A 18 6.82 3.20 -27.06
N ALA A 19 7.36 2.42 -28.00
CA ALA A 19 8.16 1.25 -27.68
C ALA A 19 9.42 1.61 -26.86
N ASP A 20 10.06 2.74 -27.19
CA ASP A 20 11.24 3.23 -26.48
C ASP A 20 10.93 3.57 -25.02
N LEU A 21 9.79 4.23 -24.76
CA LEU A 21 9.36 4.53 -23.40
C LEU A 21 9.14 3.24 -22.59
N LYS A 22 8.55 2.20 -23.20
CA LYS A 22 8.41 0.88 -22.56
C LYS A 22 9.75 0.24 -22.22
N VAL A 23 10.77 0.40 -23.06
CA VAL A 23 12.13 -0.11 -22.81
C VAL A 23 12.78 0.65 -21.65
N LEU A 24 12.73 1.98 -21.67
CA LEU A 24 13.28 2.83 -20.61
C LEU A 24 12.63 2.54 -19.25
N MET A 25 11.30 2.47 -19.20
CA MET A 25 10.57 2.19 -17.96
C MET A 25 10.88 0.80 -17.39
N ARG A 26 10.99 -0.23 -18.25
CA ARG A 26 11.42 -1.57 -17.80
C ARG A 26 12.84 -1.54 -17.21
N ARG A 27 13.77 -0.83 -17.84
CA ARG A 27 15.15 -0.67 -17.34
C ARG A 27 15.20 0.03 -15.98
N LEU A 28 14.30 0.99 -15.74
CA LEU A 28 14.13 1.68 -14.45
C LEU A 28 13.31 0.87 -13.42
N LYS A 29 12.95 -0.38 -13.72
CA LYS A 29 12.09 -1.26 -12.90
C LYS A 29 10.66 -0.73 -12.71
N LEU A 30 10.20 0.19 -13.56
CA LEU A 30 8.84 0.75 -13.58
C LEU A 30 7.85 -0.12 -14.40
N GLY A 31 8.15 -1.41 -14.56
CA GLY A 31 7.40 -2.29 -15.46
C GLY A 31 5.92 -2.43 -15.12
N GLN A 32 5.55 -2.41 -13.83
CA GLN A 32 4.14 -2.51 -13.42
C GLN A 32 3.37 -1.19 -13.57
N LEU A 33 4.04 -0.05 -13.68
CA LEU A 33 3.38 1.21 -14.00
C LEU A 33 2.95 1.27 -15.47
N LEU A 34 3.59 0.49 -16.36
CA LEU A 34 3.25 0.48 -17.79
C LEU A 34 1.81 0.08 -18.06
N ASP A 35 1.24 -0.80 -17.24
CA ASP A 35 -0.13 -1.30 -17.43
C ASP A 35 -1.17 -0.21 -17.14
N THR A 36 -0.89 0.69 -16.19
CA THR A 36 -1.80 1.78 -15.78
C THR A 36 -1.45 3.15 -16.40
N LEU A 37 -0.31 3.24 -17.09
CA LEU A 37 0.19 4.48 -17.67
C LEU A 37 -0.77 5.10 -18.72
N PRO A 38 -1.45 4.35 -19.62
CA PRO A 38 -2.37 4.94 -20.60
C PRO A 38 -3.55 5.67 -19.92
N GLU A 39 -4.10 5.06 -18.87
CA GLU A 39 -5.22 5.61 -18.10
C GLU A 39 -4.79 6.87 -17.36
N ARG A 40 -3.62 6.85 -16.72
CA ARG A 40 -3.03 7.99 -16.02
C ARG A 40 -2.72 9.15 -16.96
N LEU A 41 -2.23 8.87 -18.17
CA LEU A 41 -1.99 9.89 -19.19
C LEU A 41 -3.31 10.50 -19.70
N ALA A 42 -4.36 9.70 -19.84
CA ALA A 42 -5.67 10.18 -20.24
C ALA A 42 -6.28 11.10 -19.17
N LEU A 43 -6.14 10.72 -17.89
CA LEU A 43 -6.55 11.52 -16.74
C LEU A 43 -5.73 12.82 -16.65
N ALA A 44 -4.40 12.75 -16.75
CA ALA A 44 -3.54 13.93 -16.73
C ALA A 44 -3.93 14.93 -17.83
N ARG A 45 -4.30 14.44 -19.02
CA ARG A 45 -4.80 15.27 -20.12
C ARG A 45 -6.16 15.89 -19.82
N SER A 46 -7.09 15.17 -19.16
CA SER A 46 -8.41 15.70 -18.83
C SER A 46 -8.35 16.80 -17.77
N ILE A 47 -7.49 16.65 -16.77
CA ILE A 47 -7.29 17.64 -15.71
C ILE A 47 -6.24 18.72 -16.04
N ARG A 48 -5.62 18.66 -17.23
CA ARG A 48 -4.50 19.52 -17.67
C ARG A 48 -3.37 19.58 -16.63
N LEU A 49 -2.99 18.43 -16.11
CA LEU A 49 -1.93 18.33 -15.10
C LEU A 49 -0.59 18.80 -15.69
N PRO A 50 0.15 19.69 -15.01
CA PRO A 50 1.51 20.03 -15.39
C PRO A 50 2.40 18.79 -15.50
N HIS A 51 3.37 18.82 -16.41
CA HIS A 51 4.24 17.66 -16.64
C HIS A 51 5.07 17.28 -15.40
N HIS A 52 5.49 18.25 -14.60
CA HIS A 52 6.24 18.00 -13.36
C HIS A 52 5.37 17.29 -12.32
N ASP A 53 4.15 17.75 -12.11
CA ASP A 53 3.17 17.12 -11.20
C ASP A 53 2.84 15.69 -11.64
N PHE A 54 2.70 15.46 -12.95
CA PHE A 54 2.48 14.10 -13.47
C PHE A 54 3.65 13.17 -13.16
N LEU A 55 4.89 13.64 -13.36
CA LEU A 55 6.09 12.87 -13.04
C LEU A 55 6.23 12.62 -11.55
N GLU A 56 5.96 13.63 -10.71
CA GLU A 56 5.99 13.51 -9.25
C GLU A 56 4.99 12.45 -8.78
N MET A 57 3.73 12.53 -9.23
CA MET A 57 2.70 11.54 -8.94
C MET A 57 3.12 10.13 -9.36
N LEU A 58 3.68 9.98 -10.55
CA LEU A 58 4.11 8.67 -11.07
C LEU A 58 5.26 8.07 -10.23
N LEU A 59 6.23 8.89 -9.85
CA LEU A 59 7.39 8.47 -9.07
C LEU A 59 7.00 8.18 -7.61
N ALA A 60 6.15 9.00 -7.00
CA ALA A 60 5.64 8.79 -5.64
C ALA A 60 4.88 7.45 -5.52
N ASP A 61 4.07 7.10 -6.52
CA ASP A 61 3.38 5.83 -6.57
C ASP A 61 4.33 4.63 -6.68
N GLU A 62 5.39 4.74 -7.51
CA GLU A 62 6.40 3.67 -7.57
C GLU A 62 7.15 3.52 -6.25
N VAL A 63 7.54 4.62 -5.60
CA VAL A 63 8.21 4.59 -4.29
C VAL A 63 7.33 3.86 -3.28
N THR A 64 6.07 4.29 -3.15
CA THR A 64 5.08 3.66 -2.27
C THR A 64 4.94 2.16 -2.55
N ARG A 65 4.89 1.78 -3.83
CA ARG A 65 4.81 0.37 -4.24
C ARG A 65 6.06 -0.42 -3.87
N ARG A 66 7.26 0.14 -4.07
CA ARG A 66 8.54 -0.50 -3.68
C ARG A 66 8.63 -0.69 -2.18
N ASP A 67 8.21 0.31 -1.41
CA ASP A 67 8.23 0.26 0.05
C ASP A 67 7.28 -0.83 0.57
N ARG A 68 6.06 -0.91 0.02
CA ARG A 68 5.12 -2.00 0.31
C ARG A 68 5.71 -3.38 0.01
N LYS A 69 6.33 -3.55 -1.18
CA LYS A 69 6.98 -4.82 -1.55
C LYS A 69 8.14 -5.16 -0.61
N SER A 70 8.95 -4.16 -0.25
CA SER A 70 10.08 -4.30 0.67
C SER A 70 9.61 -4.71 2.07
N ALA A 71 8.53 -4.10 2.57
CA ALA A 71 7.89 -4.47 3.83
C ALA A 71 7.34 -5.89 3.80
N GLN A 72 6.63 -6.29 2.73
CA GLN A 72 6.12 -7.65 2.56
C GLN A 72 7.24 -8.70 2.54
N LEU A 73 8.36 -8.41 1.86
CA LEU A 73 9.52 -9.30 1.85
C LEU A 73 10.15 -9.46 3.23
N ARG A 74 10.29 -8.36 3.99
CA ARG A 74 10.77 -8.42 5.39
C ARG A 74 9.82 -9.21 6.29
N ALA A 75 8.51 -8.98 6.17
CA ALA A 75 7.51 -9.73 6.94
C ALA A 75 7.55 -11.23 6.63
N LYS A 76 7.65 -11.59 5.35
CA LYS A 76 7.80 -12.99 4.92
C LYS A 76 9.10 -13.62 5.43
N ALA A 77 10.22 -12.90 5.38
CA ALA A 77 11.50 -13.38 5.90
C ALA A 77 11.45 -13.61 7.42
N ALA A 78 10.73 -12.74 8.15
CA ALA A 78 10.47 -12.87 9.58
C ALA A 78 9.37 -13.90 9.92
N ARG A 79 8.76 -14.56 8.91
CA ARG A 79 7.66 -15.53 9.07
C ARG A 79 6.47 -14.96 9.86
N LEU A 80 6.21 -13.66 9.72
CA LEU A 80 5.03 -13.02 10.30
C LEU A 80 3.78 -13.51 9.58
N ASP A 81 2.73 -13.77 10.34
CA ASP A 81 1.42 -14.11 9.79
C ASP A 81 0.77 -12.85 9.17
N PRO A 82 0.45 -12.85 7.86
CA PRO A 82 -0.20 -11.72 7.20
C PRO A 82 -1.56 -11.33 7.79
N GLN A 83 -2.24 -12.25 8.50
CA GLN A 83 -3.52 -12.01 9.16
C GLN A 83 -3.36 -11.34 10.53
N MET A 84 -2.17 -11.41 11.13
CA MET A 84 -1.85 -10.78 12.42
C MET A 84 -1.48 -9.31 12.23
N GLN A 85 -2.49 -8.51 11.85
CA GLN A 85 -2.38 -7.06 11.71
C GLN A 85 -2.97 -6.38 12.93
N LEU A 86 -2.33 -5.31 13.42
CA LEU A 86 -2.84 -4.53 14.56
C LEU A 86 -4.25 -3.99 14.30
N GLN A 87 -4.58 -3.69 13.04
CA GLN A 87 -5.90 -3.20 12.61
C GLN A 87 -6.99 -4.28 12.62
N ALA A 88 -6.61 -5.56 12.62
CA ALA A 88 -7.53 -6.68 12.73
C ALA A 88 -7.86 -7.02 14.20
N TRP A 89 -7.34 -6.25 15.15
CA TRP A 89 -7.65 -6.40 16.56
C TRP A 89 -9.13 -6.11 16.82
N ASP A 90 -9.78 -7.04 17.51
CA ASP A 90 -11.19 -6.93 17.88
C ASP A 90 -11.29 -6.37 19.31
N ASP A 91 -11.71 -5.11 19.42
CA ASP A 91 -11.97 -4.44 20.69
C ASP A 91 -13.11 -5.09 21.49
N THR A 92 -13.93 -5.95 20.87
CA THR A 92 -15.04 -6.67 21.52
C THR A 92 -14.65 -8.06 22.03
N ALA A 93 -13.41 -8.49 21.79
CA ALA A 93 -12.91 -9.74 22.35
C ALA A 93 -13.02 -9.73 23.88
N ALA A 94 -13.36 -10.87 24.48
CA ALA A 94 -13.52 -11.04 25.93
C ALA A 94 -12.17 -11.06 26.69
N VAL A 95 -11.28 -10.13 26.36
CA VAL A 95 -9.96 -9.96 26.96
C VAL A 95 -9.93 -8.59 27.65
N SER A 96 -9.64 -8.58 28.95
CA SER A 96 -9.42 -7.33 29.67
C SER A 96 -8.00 -6.85 29.42
N TYR A 97 -7.85 -5.67 28.82
CA TYR A 97 -6.55 -5.01 28.58
C TYR A 97 -6.67 -3.50 28.80
N ASP A 98 -5.56 -2.83 29.07
CA ASP A 98 -5.51 -1.38 29.17
C ASP A 98 -5.48 -0.77 27.76
N ARG A 99 -6.56 -0.07 27.39
CA ARG A 99 -6.72 0.55 26.06
C ARG A 99 -5.75 1.70 25.82
N GLN A 100 -5.34 2.41 26.87
CA GLN A 100 -4.36 3.49 26.78
C GLN A 100 -2.97 2.91 26.50
N LEU A 101 -2.58 1.85 27.22
CA LEU A 101 -1.34 1.14 26.96
C LEU A 101 -1.32 0.52 25.56
N TRP A 102 -2.44 -0.09 25.13
CA TRP A 102 -2.56 -0.63 23.77
C TRP A 102 -2.40 0.45 22.69
N ALA A 103 -3.01 1.62 22.85
CA ALA A 103 -2.84 2.75 21.94
C ALA A 103 -1.37 3.22 21.88
N GLU A 104 -0.67 3.24 23.02
CA GLU A 104 0.75 3.57 23.05
C GLU A 104 1.61 2.52 22.35
N LEU A 105 1.36 1.22 22.56
CA LEU A 105 2.09 0.14 21.88
C LEU A 105 1.84 0.13 20.37
N THR A 106 0.60 0.33 19.93
CA THR A 106 0.24 0.37 18.51
C THR A 106 0.74 1.63 17.80
N SER A 107 1.04 2.70 18.54
CA SER A 107 1.69 3.89 17.97
C SER A 107 3.13 3.64 17.53
N LEU A 108 3.77 2.58 18.06
CA LEU A 108 5.18 2.23 17.82
C LEU A 108 6.18 3.36 18.15
N ARG A 109 5.78 4.41 18.89
CA ARG A 109 6.65 5.54 19.24
C ARG A 109 7.89 5.12 20.03
N PHE A 110 7.77 4.07 20.84
CA PHE A 110 8.90 3.49 21.56
C PHE A 110 10.03 3.00 20.62
N LEU A 111 9.74 2.64 19.36
CA LEU A 111 10.78 2.28 18.38
C LEU A 111 11.57 3.51 17.93
N ALA A 112 10.93 4.68 17.81
CA ALA A 112 11.60 5.92 17.43
C ALA A 112 12.53 6.42 18.54
N ASP A 113 12.11 6.25 19.79
CA ASP A 113 12.86 6.65 20.98
C ASP A 113 13.84 5.58 21.48
N ALA A 114 13.99 4.46 20.74
CA ALA A 114 14.84 3.31 21.07
C ALA A 114 14.58 2.68 22.45
N TYR A 115 13.33 2.73 22.93
CA TYR A 115 12.91 2.03 24.14
C TYR A 115 12.55 0.57 23.85
N ASN A 116 12.89 -0.31 24.79
CA ASN A 116 12.51 -1.72 24.74
C ASN A 116 11.22 -1.95 25.54
N VAL A 117 10.23 -2.58 24.91
CA VAL A 117 8.98 -2.97 25.58
C VAL A 117 9.08 -4.44 25.99
N LEU A 118 8.86 -4.72 27.28
CA LEU A 118 8.73 -6.08 27.80
C LEU A 118 7.29 -6.30 28.27
N ILE A 119 6.54 -7.16 27.56
CA ILE A 119 5.18 -7.54 27.96
C ILE A 119 5.29 -8.75 28.88
N MET A 120 4.93 -8.57 30.15
CA MET A 120 4.86 -9.65 31.13
C MET A 120 3.39 -9.86 31.53
N GLY A 121 2.87 -11.05 31.28
CA GLY A 121 1.58 -11.49 31.83
C GLY A 121 1.78 -12.36 33.08
N PRO A 122 0.76 -12.48 33.96
CA PRO A 122 0.80 -13.48 35.03
C PRO A 122 0.95 -14.89 34.40
N VAL A 123 1.92 -15.67 34.90
CA VAL A 123 2.12 -17.06 34.48
C VAL A 123 0.97 -17.94 34.99
N GLY A 124 0.27 -18.63 34.08
CA GLY A 124 -0.77 -19.64 34.37
C GLY A 124 -2.00 -19.45 33.48
N VAL A 125 -2.39 -20.35 32.57
CA VAL A 125 -2.54 -21.81 32.72
C VAL A 125 -2.38 -22.54 31.38
N GLY A 126 -1.25 -23.24 31.23
CA GLY A 126 -0.95 -24.10 30.07
C GLY A 126 -0.42 -25.48 30.43
N LYS A 127 -0.56 -25.93 31.70
CA LYS A 127 -0.45 -27.35 32.05
C LYS A 127 -1.83 -28.00 32.05
N ARG A 128 -2.46 -28.14 30.88
CA ARG A 128 -3.43 -29.24 30.70
C ARG A 128 -2.63 -30.48 30.31
N SER A 129 -2.30 -31.22 31.36
CA SER A 129 -1.98 -32.64 31.39
C SER A 129 -2.42 -33.40 30.13
N TRP A 130 -1.44 -33.82 29.33
CA TRP A 130 -1.60 -34.90 28.35
C TRP A 130 -1.99 -36.20 29.08
N PRO A 131 -3.12 -36.87 28.76
CA PRO A 131 -3.38 -38.21 29.27
C PRO A 131 -2.88 -39.24 28.26
N THR A 132 -1.95 -40.08 28.69
CA THR A 132 -1.75 -41.48 28.26
C THR A 132 -1.16 -42.21 29.47
N PRO A 133 -1.31 -43.54 29.60
CA PRO A 133 -1.79 -44.52 28.61
C PRO A 133 -3.24 -44.98 28.79
#